data_AF-A0A0K0DJY7-F1
#
_entry.id   AF-A0A0K0DJY7-F1
#
_cell.length_a   1.000
_cell.length_b   1.000
_cell.length_c   1.000
_cell.angle_alpha   90.00
_cell.angle_beta   90.00
_cell.angle_gamma   90.00
#
_symmetry.space_group_name_H-M   'P 1'
#
loop_
_entity.id
_entity.type
_entity.pdbx_description
1 polymer ?
#
loop_
_entity_poly.entity_id
_entity_poly.type
_entity_poly.pdbx_seq_one_letter_code
_entity_poly.pdbx_strand_id
1 'polypeptide(L)' 'MLAINLPCFHHIPRDVLTLTVATRPQNLQDGMNRFLKTLEITFRRDTESYRPRINKRDSIKDIEQKKSGQFFFIDEP' A
#
# COMPACT_ATOMS: atom_id res chain seq x y z
N MET A 1 20.27 26.45 8.27
CA MET A 1 19.25 25.67 7.55
C MET A 1 18.56 24.75 8.53
N LEU A 2 17.30 25.05 8.87
CA LEU A 2 16.42 24.13 9.60
C LEU A 2 15.99 23.00 8.66
N ALA A 3 16.04 21.74 9.12
CA ALA A 3 15.03 20.74 8.79
C ALA A 3 15.10 19.49 9.72
N ILE A 4 14.23 19.51 10.74
CA ILE A 4 13.38 18.40 11.23
C ILE A 4 14.07 17.13 11.78
N ASN A 5 14.40 17.18 13.07
CA ASN A 5 14.38 16.03 13.97
C ASN A 5 12.97 15.42 14.02
N LEU A 6 12.84 14.11 13.72
CA LEU A 6 11.76 13.26 14.21
C LEU A 6 12.11 11.76 14.01
N PRO A 7 12.76 11.09 14.98
CA PRO A 7 12.64 9.66 15.14
C PRO A 7 11.54 9.40 16.19
N CYS A 8 10.32 9.11 15.74
CA CYS A 8 9.30 8.54 16.61
C CYS A 8 9.07 7.10 16.17
N PHE A 9 9.61 6.11 16.89
CA PHE A 9 8.87 4.90 17.24
C PHE A 9 9.42 4.33 18.56
N HIS A 10 8.49 4.20 19.52
CA HIS A 10 8.67 3.63 20.85
C HIS A 10 9.19 2.17 20.79
N HIS A 11 10.00 1.81 21.78
CA HIS A 11 10.40 0.45 22.19
C HIS A 11 9.84 -0.71 21.34
N ILE A 12 10.63 -1.16 20.36
CA ILE A 12 10.47 -2.49 19.76
C ILE A 12 11.49 -3.41 20.45
N PRO A 13 11.07 -4.54 21.07
CA PRO A 13 11.98 -5.48 21.73
C PRO A 13 12.99 -6.05 20.73
N ARG A 14 14.26 -6.15 21.16
CA ARG A 14 15.44 -6.49 20.35
C ARG A 14 15.51 -7.95 19.86
N ASP A 15 14.52 -8.78 20.17
CA ASP A 15 14.64 -10.24 20.05
C ASP A 15 13.83 -10.86 18.90
N VAL A 16 13.19 -10.04 18.06
CA VAL A 16 12.59 -10.51 16.80
C VAL A 16 13.45 -9.98 15.67
N LEU A 17 14.37 -10.81 15.18
CA LEU A 17 15.04 -10.63 13.90
C LEU A 17 13.97 -10.52 12.81
N THR A 18 13.45 -9.33 12.58
CA THR A 18 12.68 -8.99 11.39
C THR A 18 13.65 -9.06 10.22
N LEU A 19 13.72 -10.23 9.59
CA LEU A 19 14.42 -10.41 8.33
C LEU A 19 13.73 -9.52 7.29
N THR A 20 14.26 -8.32 7.10
CA THR A 20 13.81 -7.36 6.09
C THR A 20 14.32 -7.85 4.74
N VAL A 21 13.48 -8.62 4.04
CA VAL A 21 13.81 -9.13 2.71
C VAL A 21 13.42 -8.10 1.65
N ALA A 22 14.41 -7.50 0.99
CA ALA A 22 14.19 -6.67 -0.18
C ALA A 22 13.91 -7.55 -1.41
N THR A 23 12.87 -7.22 -2.17
CA THR A 23 12.52 -7.95 -3.40
C THR A 23 13.24 -7.35 -4.60
N ARG A 24 13.42 -8.15 -5.66
CA ARG A 24 13.94 -7.65 -6.95
C ARG A 24 13.05 -6.52 -7.50
N PRO A 25 13.61 -5.59 -8.29
CA PRO A 25 12.83 -4.55 -8.98
C PRO A 25 11.68 -5.18 -9.78
N GLN A 26 10.50 -4.59 -9.66
CA GLN A 26 9.26 -5.02 -10.32
C GLN A 26 8.58 -3.80 -10.92
N ASN A 27 7.64 -4.03 -11.84
CA ASN A 27 6.77 -2.97 -12.34
C ASN A 27 5.97 -2.37 -11.18
N LEU A 28 5.66 -1.07 -11.28
CA LEU A 28 4.96 -0.34 -10.23
C LEU A 28 3.65 -1.04 -9.84
N GLN A 29 2.85 -1.47 -10.81
CA GLN A 29 1.55 -2.10 -10.54
C GLN A 29 1.69 -3.39 -9.75
N ASP A 30 2.62 -4.26 -10.16
CA ASP A 30 2.83 -5.57 -9.54
C ASP A 30 3.39 -5.42 -8.12
N GLY A 31 4.38 -4.55 -7.95
CA GLY A 31 4.97 -4.26 -6.64
C GLY A 31 3.94 -3.67 -5.68
N MET A 32 3.14 -2.70 -6.14
CA MET A 32 2.09 -2.07 -5.33
C MET A 32 0.96 -3.04 -5.00
N ASN A 33 0.51 -3.87 -5.95
CA ASN A 33 -0.50 -4.89 -5.70
C ASN A 33 -0.03 -5.89 -4.65
N ARG A 34 1.22 -6.36 -4.74
CA ARG A 34 1.79 -7.28 -3.76
C ARG A 34 1.93 -6.64 -2.37
N PHE A 35 2.38 -5.40 -2.31
CA PHE A 35 2.53 -4.66 -1.06
C PHE A 35 1.16 -4.45 -0.38
N LEU A 36 0.19 -3.92 -1.11
CA LEU A 36 -1.15 -3.62 -0.58
C LEU A 36 -1.95 -4.88 -0.23
N LYS A 37 -1.72 -5.99 -0.94
CA LYS A 37 -2.27 -7.30 -0.58
C LYS A 37 -1.83 -7.74 0.82
N THR A 38 -0.57 -7.51 1.17
CA THR A 38 -0.04 -7.82 2.52
C THR A 38 -0.73 -7.00 3.61
N LEU A 39 -1.20 -5.79 3.28
CA LEU A 39 -1.94 -4.90 4.18
C LEU A 39 -3.46 -5.14 4.15
N GLU A 40 -3.95 -5.95 3.21
CA GLU A 40 -5.38 -6.19 2.95
C GLU A 40 -6.19 -4.90 2.68
N ILE A 41 -5.56 -3.92 2.03
CA ILE A 41 -6.13 -2.61 1.69
C ILE A 41 -6.25 -2.47 0.17
N THR A 42 -7.40 -1.98 -0.31
CA THR A 42 -7.60 -1.66 -1.72
C THR A 42 -7.81 -0.17 -1.95
N PHE A 43 -7.37 0.33 -3.11
CA PHE A 43 -7.61 1.70 -3.55
C PHE A 43 -8.51 1.72 -4.79
N ARG A 44 -9.37 2.73 -4.85
CA ARG A 44 -10.10 3.13 -6.05
C ARG A 44 -9.65 4.50 -6.52
N ARG A 45 -9.81 4.80 -7.80
CA ARG A 45 -9.61 6.16 -8.31
C ARG A 45 -10.90 6.95 -8.26
N ASP A 46 -10.78 8.22 -7.90
CA ASP A 46 -11.85 9.20 -8.06
C ASP A 46 -11.84 9.75 -9.49
N THR A 47 -13.01 9.84 -10.14
CA THR A 47 -13.13 10.18 -11.57
C THR A 47 -12.85 11.65 -11.87
N GLU A 48 -13.00 12.54 -10.88
CA GLU A 48 -12.80 13.98 -11.07
C GLU A 48 -11.38 14.40 -10.69
N SER A 49 -10.91 13.94 -9.51
CA SER A 49 -9.64 14.36 -8.96
C SER A 49 -8.47 13.44 -9.31
N TYR A 50 -8.74 12.26 -9.87
CA TYR A 50 -7.75 11.22 -10.17
C TYR A 50 -6.95 10.75 -8.95
N ARG A 51 -7.41 11.10 -7.74
CA ARG A 51 -6.73 10.72 -6.50
C ARG A 51 -7.07 9.28 -6.14
N PRO A 52 -6.08 8.48 -5.72
CA PRO A 52 -6.35 7.19 -5.12
C PRO A 52 -7.03 7.41 -3.75
N ARG A 53 -8.21 6.83 -3.59
CA ARG A 53 -8.99 6.83 -2.36
C ARG A 53 -9.06 5.41 -1.81
N ILE A 54 -8.72 5.26 -0.54
CA ILE A 54 -8.83 3.97 0.15
C ILE A 54 -10.29 3.51 0.19
N ASN A 55 -10.55 2.23 -0.07
CA ASN A 55 -11.87 1.65 0.14
C ASN A 55 -12.10 1.35 1.62
N LYS A 56 -13.37 1.40 2.03
CA LYS A 56 -13.76 0.90 3.34
C LYS A 56 -13.65 -0.63 3.34
N ARG A 57 -13.07 -1.19 4.39
CA ARG A 57 -12.95 -2.64 4.60
C ARG A 57 -14.32 -3.32 4.44
N ASP A 58 -14.35 -4.43 3.73
CA ASP A 58 -15.54 -5.27 3.47
C ASP A 58 -16.68 -4.56 2.73
N SER A 59 -16.42 -3.38 2.15
CA SER A 59 -17.33 -2.80 1.18
C SER A 59 -17.40 -3.67 -0.08
N ILE A 60 -18.51 -3.59 -0.82
CA ILE A 60 -18.71 -4.35 -2.06
C ILE A 60 -17.52 -4.18 -3.02
N LYS A 61 -17.05 -2.94 -3.20
CA LYS A 61 -15.90 -2.62 -4.05
C LYS A 61 -14.58 -3.19 -3.53
N ASP A 62 -14.36 -3.17 -2.21
CA ASP A 62 -13.17 -3.78 -1.59
C ASP A 62 -13.15 -5.30 -1.84
N ILE A 63 -14.30 -5.96 -1.67
CA ILE A 63 -14.44 -7.40 -1.89
C ILE A 63 -14.21 -7.76 -3.36
N GLU A 64 -14.81 -7.01 -4.30
CA GLU A 64 -14.62 -7.23 -5.74
C GLU A 64 -13.15 -7.05 -6.15
N GLN A 65 -12.49 -5.99 -5.69
CA GLN A 65 -11.08 -5.73 -6.00
C GLN A 65 -10.14 -6.77 -5.38
N LYS A 66 -10.41 -7.21 -4.15
CA LYS A 66 -9.66 -8.32 -3.52
C LYS A 66 -9.83 -9.62 -4.29
N LYS A 67 -11.06 -9.92 -4.76
CA LYS A 67 -11.34 -11.10 -5.60
C LYS A 67 -10.64 -11.04 -6.96
N SER A 68 -10.57 -9.87 -7.58
CA SER A 68 -9.86 -9.69 -8.86
C SER A 68 -8.34 -9.61 -8.71
N GLY A 69 -7.84 -9.44 -7.48
CA GLY A 69 -6.41 -9.25 -7.20
C GLY A 69 -5.87 -7.86 -7.55
N GLN A 70 -6.75 -6.90 -7.86
CA GLN A 70 -6.40 -5.55 -8.26
C GLN A 70 -6.53 -4.60 -7.07
N PHE A 71 -5.43 -4.38 -6.35
CA PHE A 71 -5.37 -3.51 -5.17
C PHE A 71 -5.00 -2.06 -5.54
N PHE A 72 -4.38 -1.87 -6.71
CA PHE A 72 -3.89 -0.61 -7.23
C PHE A 72 -4.10 -0.48 -8.74
N PHE A 73 -4.51 0.72 -9.17
CA PHE A 73 -4.72 1.09 -10.56
C PHE A 73 -3.73 2.18 -10.94
N ILE A 74 -3.03 2.00 -12.06
CA ILE A 74 -2.23 3.03 -12.71
C ILE A 74 -3.09 3.59 -13.82
N ASP A 75 -3.21 4.91 -13.91
CA ASP A 75 -3.78 5.51 -15.11
C ASP A 75 -2.64 5.76 -16.08
N GLU A 76 -2.86 5.36 -17.32
CA GLU A 76 -2.04 5.84 -18.42
C GLU A 76 -2.46 7.29 -18.72
N PRO A 77 -1.48 8.20 -18.93
CA PRO A 77 -1.75 9.60 -19.20
C PRO A 77 -2.54 9.85 -20.49
#